data_AF-A0A5J6JIJ6-F1
#
_entry.id   AF-A0A5J6JIJ6-F1
#
_cell.length_a   1.000
_cell.length_b   1.000
_cell.length_c   1.000
_cell.angle_alpha   90.00
_cell.angle_beta   90.00
_cell.angle_gamma   90.00
#
_symmetry.space_group_name_H-M   'P 1'
#
loop_
_entity.id
_entity.type
_entity.pdbx_description
1 polymer ?
#
loop_
_entity_poly.entity_id
_entity_poly.type
_entity_poly.pdbx_seq_one_letter_code
_entity_poly.pdbx_strand_id
1 'polypeptide(L)'
;MSQPPHNRSSAPAPPARPDASMSLLTHVMDHSLDEGYAEASARREADGTAGLPRTLKAKLALAAGLVLAALVVTLGAAQARIAAPVLAKERQELIDRVQRADEHADGLERDIERLRADVASRQREALKQHGGDQGQLVALLSGATEVQGPGLKLVVDDAKGSSSGGGGKPRENAGFSDTGRLRDRDMQKIVNGLWQSGAEAISINGQRLTALSAIRAAGDAILVDNRPLVPPYEVLAVGDKKRLGTAFQDSADGQYLHALQENYGIRATSSPADALRLPAASSLTVRTATAEEPKKGAS
;
A
#
# COMPACT_ATOMS: atom_id res chain seq x y z
N MET A 1 -66.90 -34.89 29.03
CA MET A 1 -66.51 -36.03 29.87
C MET A 1 -65.00 -35.89 30.11
N SER A 2 -64.50 -35.15 31.12
CA SER A 2 -64.53 -35.32 32.57
C SER A 2 -63.68 -36.50 33.10
N GLN A 3 -62.37 -36.24 33.30
CA GLN A 3 -61.39 -36.71 34.34
C GLN A 3 -61.18 -38.23 34.59
N PRO A 4 -60.04 -38.71 35.17
CA PRO A 4 -59.22 -38.04 36.23
C PRO A 4 -57.67 -38.19 36.17
N PRO A 5 -56.93 -37.51 37.08
CA PRO A 5 -55.47 -37.62 37.23
C PRO A 5 -55.04 -38.55 38.39
N HIS A 6 -53.80 -39.04 38.34
CA HIS A 6 -53.12 -39.65 39.50
C HIS A 6 -51.77 -38.99 39.79
N ASN A 7 -51.55 -38.74 41.08
CA ASN A 7 -50.40 -38.09 41.69
C ASN A 7 -49.64 -39.11 42.58
N ARG A 8 -48.40 -38.76 42.96
CA ARG A 8 -47.43 -39.34 43.94
C ARG A 8 -46.30 -40.15 43.30
N SER A 9 -45.03 -40.04 43.67
CA SER A 9 -44.29 -39.21 44.65
C SER A 9 -42.79 -39.38 44.36
N SER A 10 -41.99 -38.35 44.60
CA SER A 10 -40.51 -38.36 44.52
C SER A 10 -39.87 -38.80 45.85
N ALA A 11 -38.74 -39.52 45.77
CA ALA A 11 -37.83 -39.82 46.89
C ALA A 11 -36.39 -39.35 46.56
N PRO A 12 -35.54 -39.00 47.56
CA PRO A 12 -34.32 -38.23 47.34
C PRO A 12 -33.06 -39.09 47.09
N ALA A 13 -32.09 -38.55 46.34
CA ALA A 13 -30.83 -39.20 45.99
C ALA A 13 -29.71 -38.96 47.04
N PRO A 14 -28.83 -39.95 47.31
CA PRO A 14 -27.70 -39.82 48.25
C PRO A 14 -26.46 -39.15 47.62
N PRO A 15 -25.51 -38.62 48.42
CA PRO A 15 -24.41 -37.77 47.95
C PRO A 15 -23.28 -38.55 47.25
N ALA A 16 -22.69 -37.95 46.22
CA ALA A 16 -21.63 -38.53 45.39
C ALA A 16 -20.28 -38.63 46.13
N ARG A 17 -19.59 -39.76 45.96
CA ARG A 17 -18.30 -40.05 46.60
C ARG A 17 -17.11 -39.43 45.82
N PRO A 18 -16.03 -38.99 46.50
CA PRO A 18 -14.91 -38.26 45.88
C PRO A 18 -13.91 -39.12 45.08
N ASP A 19 -14.04 -40.44 45.13
CA ASP A 19 -13.16 -41.43 44.51
C ASP A 19 -13.51 -41.74 43.03
N ALA A 20 -14.66 -41.25 42.55
CA ALA A 20 -15.13 -41.45 41.17
C ALA A 20 -14.21 -40.84 40.09
N SER A 21 -13.40 -39.83 40.44
CA SER A 21 -12.50 -39.16 39.50
C SER A 21 -11.22 -39.97 39.21
N MET A 22 -10.73 -40.76 40.17
CA MET A 22 -9.55 -41.59 39.98
C MET A 22 -9.86 -42.82 39.12
N SER A 23 -11.05 -43.42 39.25
CA SER A 23 -11.44 -44.56 38.42
C SER A 23 -11.66 -44.21 36.94
N LEU A 24 -12.03 -42.96 36.66
CA LEU A 24 -12.28 -42.49 35.30
C LEU A 24 -10.99 -42.29 34.50
N LEU A 25 -9.92 -41.81 35.15
CA LEU A 25 -8.61 -41.66 34.51
C LEU A 25 -7.93 -43.01 34.26
N THR A 26 -8.07 -43.96 35.19
CA THR A 26 -7.54 -45.32 34.99
C THR A 26 -8.27 -46.05 33.85
N HIS A 27 -9.58 -45.86 33.72
CA HIS A 27 -10.37 -46.50 32.67
C HIS A 27 -10.02 -45.99 31.26
N VAL A 28 -9.68 -44.71 31.09
CA VAL A 28 -9.30 -44.13 29.79
C VAL A 28 -7.87 -44.54 29.38
N MET A 29 -6.98 -44.73 30.35
CA MET A 29 -5.61 -45.20 30.08
C MET A 29 -5.57 -46.68 29.69
N ASP A 30 -6.36 -47.53 30.35
CA ASP A 30 -6.40 -48.97 30.05
C ASP A 30 -7.31 -49.34 28.85
N HIS A 31 -8.23 -48.46 28.42
CA HIS A 31 -9.12 -48.67 27.27
C HIS A 31 -8.90 -47.65 26.14
N SER A 32 -7.65 -47.31 25.85
CA SER A 32 -7.28 -46.34 24.79
C SER A 32 -7.52 -46.86 23.36
N LEU A 33 -7.84 -48.14 23.20
CA LEU A 33 -8.30 -48.73 21.95
C LEU A 33 -9.81 -48.93 22.05
N ASP A 34 -10.55 -48.35 21.11
CA ASP A 34 -12.00 -48.49 20.98
C ASP A 34 -12.37 -49.97 21.12
N GLU A 35 -13.26 -50.28 22.06
CA GLU A 35 -13.66 -51.65 22.41
C GLU A 35 -14.21 -52.38 21.17
N GLY A 36 -14.78 -51.62 20.22
CA GLY A 36 -15.19 -52.11 18.91
C GLY A 36 -14.03 -52.52 17.98
N TYR A 37 -12.86 -51.89 18.06
CA TYR A 37 -11.69 -52.28 17.28
C TYR A 37 -11.05 -53.56 17.85
N ALA A 38 -10.95 -53.65 19.17
CA ALA A 38 -10.42 -54.83 19.87
C ALA A 38 -11.30 -56.07 19.65
N GLU A 39 -12.63 -55.92 19.71
CA GLU A 39 -13.56 -57.00 19.37
C GLU A 39 -13.52 -57.38 17.89
N ALA A 40 -13.32 -56.40 16.99
CA ALA A 40 -13.21 -56.67 15.56
C ALA A 40 -11.87 -57.33 15.18
N SER A 41 -10.78 -57.07 15.91
CA SER A 41 -9.51 -57.79 15.74
C SER A 41 -9.59 -59.19 16.34
N ALA A 42 -10.18 -59.36 17.52
CA ALA A 42 -10.37 -60.66 18.16
C ALA A 42 -11.30 -61.58 17.34
N ARG A 43 -12.40 -61.04 16.78
CA ARG A 43 -13.26 -61.79 15.84
C ARG A 43 -12.52 -62.17 14.55
N ARG A 44 -11.68 -61.30 14.01
CA ARG A 44 -10.88 -61.61 12.81
C ARG A 44 -9.77 -62.64 13.07
N GLU A 45 -9.17 -62.64 14.26
CA GLU A 45 -8.22 -63.67 14.68
C GLU A 45 -8.90 -65.01 14.94
N ALA A 46 -10.08 -65.02 15.58
CA ALA A 46 -10.89 -66.22 15.79
C ALA A 46 -11.42 -66.84 14.48
N ASP A 47 -11.81 -66.00 13.51
CA ASP A 47 -12.25 -66.43 12.17
C ASP A 47 -11.07 -66.75 11.23
N GLY A 48 -9.81 -66.62 11.69
CA GLY A 48 -8.61 -66.88 10.90
C GLY A 48 -8.39 -65.94 9.70
N THR A 49 -9.08 -64.80 9.69
CA THR A 49 -9.00 -63.77 8.63
C THR A 49 -7.96 -62.69 8.94
N ALA A 50 -7.45 -62.65 10.16
CA ALA A 50 -6.28 -61.87 10.55
C ALA A 50 -4.98 -62.56 10.07
N GLY A 51 -4.65 -62.40 8.79
CA GLY A 51 -3.41 -62.92 8.21
C GLY A 51 -3.35 -62.75 6.69
N LEU A 52 -2.17 -62.99 6.10
CA LEU A 52 -2.05 -62.96 4.64
C LEU A 52 -3.03 -63.95 4.00
N PRO A 53 -3.67 -63.60 2.88
CA PRO A 53 -4.65 -64.46 2.23
C PRO A 53 -4.03 -65.82 1.89
N ARG A 54 -4.58 -66.90 2.47
CA ARG A 54 -4.03 -68.25 2.28
C ARG A 54 -4.47 -68.90 0.96
N THR A 55 -5.59 -68.46 0.38
CA THR A 55 -6.12 -69.03 -0.89
C THR A 55 -5.51 -68.36 -2.12
N LEU A 56 -5.27 -69.14 -3.18
CA LEU A 56 -4.73 -68.66 -4.46
C LEU A 56 -5.56 -67.50 -5.05
N LYS A 57 -6.89 -67.57 -4.97
CA LYS A 57 -7.80 -66.53 -5.47
C LYS A 57 -7.64 -65.20 -4.71
N ALA A 58 -7.50 -65.25 -3.39
CA ALA A 58 -7.34 -64.06 -2.57
C ALA A 58 -5.93 -63.43 -2.72
N LYS A 59 -4.89 -64.24 -2.94
CA LYS A 59 -3.56 -63.74 -3.31
C LYS A 59 -3.56 -63.02 -4.66
N LEU A 60 -4.27 -63.57 -5.66
CA LEU A 60 -4.41 -62.92 -6.97
C LEU A 60 -5.20 -61.62 -6.89
N ALA A 61 -6.27 -61.57 -6.09
CA ALA A 61 -7.03 -60.34 -5.87
C ALA A 61 -6.19 -59.25 -5.17
N LEU A 62 -5.40 -59.62 -4.15
CA LEU A 62 -4.47 -58.71 -3.49
C LEU A 62 -3.39 -58.20 -4.45
N ALA A 63 -2.80 -59.09 -5.26
CA ALA A 63 -1.81 -58.73 -6.27
C ALA A 63 -2.40 -57.77 -7.31
N ALA A 64 -3.61 -58.05 -7.81
CA ALA A 64 -4.33 -57.16 -8.74
C ALA A 64 -4.62 -55.79 -8.11
N GLY A 65 -5.04 -55.77 -6.84
CA GLY A 65 -5.27 -54.53 -6.09
C GLY A 65 -3.98 -53.71 -5.90
N LEU A 66 -2.86 -54.35 -5.58
CA LEU A 66 -1.56 -53.70 -5.46
C LEU A 66 -1.06 -53.16 -6.81
N VAL A 67 -1.26 -53.90 -7.91
CA VAL A 67 -0.93 -53.44 -9.26
C VAL A 67 -1.76 -52.22 -9.64
N LEU A 68 -3.07 -52.23 -9.35
CA LEU A 68 -3.95 -51.07 -9.56
C LEU A 68 -3.53 -49.87 -8.72
N ALA A 69 -3.22 -50.07 -7.44
CA ALA A 69 -2.73 -49.01 -6.57
C ALA A 69 -1.40 -48.42 -7.08
N ALA A 70 -0.46 -49.28 -7.49
CA ALA A 70 0.80 -48.86 -8.09
C ALA A 70 0.58 -48.08 -9.40
N LEU A 71 -0.36 -48.52 -10.24
CA LEU A 71 -0.75 -47.82 -11.47
C LEU A 71 -1.31 -46.42 -11.17
N VAL A 72 -2.24 -46.30 -10.21
CA VAL A 72 -2.82 -45.00 -9.82
C VAL A 72 -1.75 -44.06 -9.24
N VAL A 73 -0.88 -44.58 -8.37
CA VAL A 73 0.22 -43.79 -7.79
C VAL A 73 1.21 -43.35 -8.86
N THR A 74 1.57 -44.21 -9.82
CA THR A 74 2.49 -43.85 -10.92
C THR A 74 1.87 -42.85 -11.88
N LEU A 75 0.58 -42.99 -12.23
CA LEU A 75 -0.17 -42.01 -13.03
C LEU A 75 -0.27 -40.66 -12.32
N GLY A 76 -0.57 -40.66 -11.02
CA GLY A 76 -0.62 -39.44 -10.20
C GLY A 76 0.74 -38.76 -10.09
N ALA A 77 1.81 -39.53 -9.87
CA ALA A 77 3.17 -39.01 -9.83
C ALA A 77 3.63 -38.46 -11.19
N ALA A 78 3.23 -39.09 -12.31
CA ALA A 78 3.50 -38.59 -13.64
C ALA A 78 2.77 -37.26 -13.92
N GLN A 79 1.49 -37.15 -13.54
CA GLN A 79 0.74 -35.89 -13.66
C GLN A 79 1.33 -34.77 -12.79
N ALA A 80 1.73 -35.07 -11.55
CA ALA A 80 2.36 -34.10 -10.66
C ALA A 80 3.70 -33.57 -11.22
N ARG A 81 4.49 -34.44 -11.86
CA ARG A 81 5.75 -34.05 -12.54
C ARG A 81 5.53 -33.15 -13.77
N ILE A 82 4.36 -33.20 -14.41
CA ILE A 82 4.01 -32.38 -15.58
C ILE A 82 3.35 -31.06 -15.16
N ALA A 83 2.54 -31.05 -14.09
CA ALA A 83 1.85 -29.85 -13.62
C ALA A 83 2.77 -28.85 -12.90
N ALA A 84 3.76 -29.34 -12.12
CA ALA A 84 4.72 -28.49 -11.43
C ALA A 84 5.54 -27.53 -12.34
N PRO A 85 6.08 -27.96 -13.50
CA PRO A 85 6.83 -27.07 -14.39
C PRO A 85 5.95 -26.04 -15.12
N VAL A 86 4.66 -26.31 -15.34
CA VAL A 86 3.76 -25.37 -16.03
C VAL A 86 3.46 -24.17 -15.14
N LEU A 87 3.10 -24.40 -13.88
CA LEU A 87 2.82 -23.31 -12.94
C LEU A 87 4.07 -22.46 -12.64
N ALA A 88 5.25 -23.10 -12.58
CA ALA A 88 6.52 -22.40 -12.43
C ALA A 88 6.85 -21.54 -13.66
N LYS A 89 6.58 -22.04 -14.86
CA LYS A 89 6.80 -21.32 -16.12
C LYS A 89 5.84 -20.15 -16.30
N GLU A 90 4.56 -20.32 -15.98
CA GLU A 90 3.57 -19.24 -15.98
C GLU A 90 3.93 -18.14 -15.00
N ARG A 91 4.34 -18.51 -13.78
CA ARG A 91 4.83 -17.54 -12.78
C ARG A 91 6.06 -16.79 -13.29
N GLN A 92 7.02 -17.49 -13.91
CA GLN A 92 8.22 -16.85 -14.46
C GLN A 92 7.86 -15.90 -15.61
N GLU A 93 6.94 -16.27 -16.49
CA GLU A 93 6.49 -15.39 -17.59
C GLU A 93 5.80 -14.12 -17.07
N LEU A 94 5.01 -14.24 -16.00
CA LEU A 94 4.41 -13.11 -15.30
C LEU A 94 5.48 -12.20 -14.69
N ILE A 95 6.49 -12.76 -14.02
CA ILE A 95 7.61 -11.98 -13.47
C ILE A 95 8.34 -11.24 -14.58
N ASP A 96 8.69 -11.93 -15.67
CA ASP A 96 9.40 -11.32 -16.80
C ASP A 96 8.56 -10.21 -17.48
N ARG A 97 7.23 -10.38 -17.52
CA ARG A 97 6.33 -9.35 -18.06
C ARG A 97 6.25 -8.13 -17.16
N VAL A 98 6.15 -8.32 -15.84
CA VAL A 98 6.18 -7.21 -14.86
C VAL A 98 7.51 -6.49 -14.96
N GLN A 99 8.63 -7.21 -14.98
CA GLN A 99 9.95 -6.61 -15.05
C GLN A 99 10.16 -5.79 -16.34
N ARG A 100 9.73 -6.30 -17.50
CA ARG A 100 9.76 -5.53 -18.76
C ARG A 100 8.86 -4.29 -18.72
N ALA A 101 7.69 -4.39 -18.08
CA ALA A 101 6.79 -3.25 -17.93
C ALA A 101 7.40 -2.17 -17.04
N ASP A 102 8.03 -2.56 -15.93
CA ASP A 102 8.76 -1.67 -15.01
C ASP A 102 9.94 -0.99 -15.73
N GLU A 103 10.77 -1.75 -16.44
CA GLU A 103 11.89 -1.19 -17.21
C GLU A 103 11.44 -0.19 -18.30
N HIS A 104 10.29 -0.45 -18.93
CA HIS A 104 9.72 0.45 -19.93
C HIS A 104 9.15 1.72 -19.28
N ALA A 105 8.48 1.59 -18.14
CA ALA A 105 7.98 2.73 -17.36
C ALA A 105 9.14 3.62 -16.90
N ASP A 106 10.22 3.03 -16.36
CA ASP A 106 11.44 3.75 -15.97
C ASP A 106 12.11 4.44 -17.17
N GLY A 107 12.10 3.79 -18.34
CA GLY A 107 12.58 4.39 -19.60
C GLY A 107 11.79 5.63 -19.99
N LEU A 108 10.46 5.53 -19.99
CA LEU A 108 9.55 6.63 -20.30
C LEU A 108 9.68 7.77 -19.28
N GLU A 109 9.82 7.46 -17.99
CA GLU A 109 10.02 8.48 -16.95
C GLU A 109 11.32 9.26 -17.17
N ARG A 110 12.42 8.57 -17.47
CA ARG A 110 13.71 9.21 -17.82
C ARG A 110 13.61 10.07 -19.08
N ASP A 111 12.88 9.61 -20.10
CA ASP A 111 12.67 10.38 -21.32
C ASP A 111 11.82 11.62 -21.04
N ILE A 112 10.74 11.50 -20.25
CA ILE A 112 9.93 12.64 -19.82
C ILE A 112 10.78 13.65 -19.05
N GLU A 113 11.61 13.21 -18.09
CA GLU A 113 12.51 14.10 -17.36
C GLU A 113 13.52 14.79 -18.29
N ARG A 114 14.11 14.06 -19.24
CA ARG A 114 15.06 14.61 -20.22
C ARG A 114 14.40 15.64 -21.14
N LEU A 115 13.23 15.32 -21.70
CA LEU A 115 12.47 16.22 -22.57
C LEU A 115 12.03 17.48 -21.82
N ARG A 116 11.55 17.33 -20.57
CA ARG A 116 11.20 18.46 -19.71
C ARG A 116 12.41 19.37 -19.47
N ALA A 117 13.58 18.79 -19.19
CA ALA A 117 14.81 19.55 -19.02
C ALA A 117 15.27 20.28 -20.29
N ASP A 118 15.15 19.65 -21.47
CA ASP A 118 15.49 20.27 -22.76
C ASP A 118 14.55 21.45 -23.07
N VAL A 119 13.24 21.27 -22.89
CA VAL A 119 12.24 22.34 -23.06
C VAL A 119 12.53 23.52 -22.14
N ALA A 120 12.77 23.26 -20.85
CA ALA A 120 13.10 24.32 -19.88
C ALA A 120 14.40 25.06 -20.26
N SER A 121 15.40 24.34 -20.77
CA SER A 121 16.66 24.94 -21.24
C SER A 121 16.43 25.88 -22.42
N ARG A 122 15.70 25.43 -23.44
CA ARG A 122 15.38 26.23 -24.63
C ARG A 122 14.54 27.46 -24.31
N GLN A 123 13.58 27.33 -23.40
CA GLN A 123 12.76 28.45 -22.93
C GLN A 123 13.62 29.52 -22.23
N ARG A 124 14.55 29.11 -21.36
CA ARG A 124 15.49 30.05 -20.73
C ARG A 124 16.36 30.77 -21.75
N GLU A 125 16.84 30.08 -22.77
CA GLU A 125 17.64 30.69 -23.83
C GLU A 125 16.83 31.72 -24.63
N ALA A 126 15.58 31.40 -25.00
CA ALA A 126 14.68 32.34 -25.67
C ALA A 126 14.37 33.58 -24.83
N LEU A 127 14.15 33.41 -23.51
CA LEU A 127 13.87 34.51 -22.59
C LEU A 127 15.08 35.43 -22.37
N LYS A 128 16.32 34.89 -22.39
CA LYS A 128 17.55 35.69 -22.30
C LYS A 128 17.73 36.62 -23.50
N GLN A 129 17.34 36.19 -24.70
CA GLN A 129 17.56 36.94 -25.94
C GLN A 129 16.52 38.05 -26.18
N HIS A 130 15.31 37.95 -25.64
CA HIS A 130 14.21 38.87 -25.96
C HIS A 130 13.56 39.56 -24.76
N GLY A 131 13.98 39.27 -23.52
CA GLY A 131 13.23 39.66 -22.33
C GLY A 131 13.69 40.89 -21.55
N GLY A 132 15.00 41.22 -21.55
CA GLY A 132 15.53 42.21 -20.59
C GLY A 132 15.13 41.90 -19.14
N ASP A 133 14.93 42.93 -18.30
CA ASP A 133 14.50 42.78 -16.90
C ASP A 133 13.07 42.22 -16.78
N GLN A 134 12.18 42.53 -17.73
CA GLN A 134 10.81 42.00 -17.76
C GLN A 134 10.79 40.49 -17.99
N GLY A 135 11.65 39.96 -18.87
CA GLY A 135 11.78 38.53 -19.11
C GLY A 135 12.29 37.76 -17.90
N GLN A 136 13.19 38.36 -17.11
CA GLN A 136 13.64 37.76 -15.85
C GLN A 136 12.53 37.71 -14.81
N LEU A 137 11.74 38.78 -14.68
CA LEU A 137 10.59 38.80 -13.78
C LEU A 137 9.54 37.76 -14.19
N VAL A 138 9.21 37.68 -15.48
CA VAL A 138 8.28 36.66 -16.00
C VAL A 138 8.83 35.25 -15.80
N ALA A 139 10.14 35.04 -16.01
CA ALA A 139 10.80 33.76 -15.75
C ALA A 139 10.71 33.36 -14.26
N LEU A 140 10.87 34.32 -13.35
CA LEU A 140 10.73 34.10 -11.91
C LEU A 140 9.27 33.74 -11.54
N LEU A 141 8.31 34.55 -11.98
CA LEU A 141 6.89 34.40 -11.66
C LEU A 141 6.28 33.13 -12.27
N SER A 142 6.75 32.72 -13.44
CA SER A 142 6.35 31.46 -14.08
C SER A 142 7.04 30.23 -13.46
N GLY A 143 8.07 30.43 -12.63
CA GLY A 143 8.88 29.35 -12.07
C GLY A 143 9.90 28.78 -13.06
N ALA A 144 10.20 29.45 -14.17
CA ALA A 144 11.21 29.03 -15.17
C ALA A 144 12.64 29.05 -14.65
N THR A 145 12.89 29.76 -13.56
CA THR A 145 14.19 29.87 -12.92
C THR A 145 14.19 29.26 -11.52
N GLU A 146 15.37 28.82 -11.12
CA GLU A 146 15.63 28.47 -9.73
C GLU A 146 15.45 29.70 -8.85
N VAL A 147 15.01 29.48 -7.61
CA VAL A 147 14.87 30.52 -6.61
C VAL A 147 15.69 30.16 -5.40
N GLN A 148 16.43 31.14 -4.89
CA GLN A 148 17.17 31.02 -3.64
C GLN A 148 16.77 32.14 -2.69
N GLY A 149 16.53 31.79 -1.43
CA GLY A 149 16.19 32.77 -0.42
C GLY A 149 15.92 32.15 0.95
N PRO A 150 15.75 32.98 1.99
CA PRO A 150 15.33 32.51 3.30
C PRO A 150 13.90 31.94 3.24
N GLY A 151 13.51 31.18 4.25
CA GLY A 151 12.15 30.67 4.30
C GLY A 151 11.88 29.63 5.39
N LEU A 152 10.94 28.74 5.11
CA LEU A 152 10.47 27.69 5.99
C LEU A 152 10.69 26.32 5.32
N LYS A 153 11.31 25.40 6.05
CA LYS A 153 11.32 23.97 5.73
C LYS A 153 10.28 23.28 6.60
N LEU A 154 9.31 22.63 5.96
CA LEU A 154 8.26 21.86 6.60
C LEU A 154 8.39 20.41 6.15
N VAL A 155 8.65 19.50 7.09
CA VAL A 155 8.70 18.05 6.83
C VAL A 155 7.42 17.44 7.38
N VAL A 156 6.63 16.80 6.52
CA VAL A 156 5.36 16.15 6.89
C VAL A 156 5.45 14.67 6.57
N ASP A 157 5.19 13.83 7.55
CA ASP A 157 5.29 12.39 7.46
C ASP A 157 3.98 11.76 7.95
N ASP A 158 3.68 10.58 7.44
CA ASP A 158 2.51 9.82 7.85
C ASP A 158 2.68 9.38 9.32
N ALA A 159 1.57 8.99 9.95
CA ALA A 159 1.54 8.52 11.32
C ALA A 159 2.41 7.27 11.51
N LYS A 160 2.93 7.08 12.72
CA LYS A 160 3.80 5.94 12.99
C LYS A 160 3.03 4.63 12.77
N GLY A 161 3.56 3.75 11.93
CA GLY A 161 2.95 2.44 11.64
C GLY A 161 1.95 2.44 10.48
N SER A 162 1.69 3.59 9.84
CA SER A 162 0.98 3.62 8.56
C SER A 162 1.86 2.95 7.50
N SER A 163 1.52 1.73 7.09
CA SER A 163 2.34 0.93 6.16
C SER A 163 1.76 1.03 4.75
N SER A 164 2.61 1.32 3.75
CA SER A 164 2.30 1.17 2.31
C SER A 164 2.32 -0.30 1.84
N GLY A 165 2.12 -1.25 2.75
CA GLY A 165 2.39 -2.67 2.50
C GLY A 165 1.20 -3.39 1.88
N GLY A 166 1.31 -3.73 0.58
CA GLY A 166 0.74 -4.91 -0.10
C GLY A 166 -0.77 -5.16 -0.13
N GLY A 167 -1.56 -4.42 0.64
CA GLY A 167 -3.02 -4.56 0.76
C GLY A 167 -3.70 -3.32 1.34
N GLY A 168 -2.97 -2.19 1.42
CA GLY A 168 -3.53 -0.91 1.82
C GLY A 168 -4.53 -0.40 0.77
N LYS A 169 -5.67 0.11 1.22
CA LYS A 169 -6.58 0.81 0.32
C LYS A 169 -5.88 2.05 -0.27
N PRO A 170 -6.12 2.41 -1.54
CA PRO A 170 -5.56 3.62 -2.14
C PRO A 170 -5.78 4.86 -1.25
N ARG A 171 -4.88 5.85 -1.35
CA ARG A 171 -5.03 7.18 -0.71
C ARG A 171 -6.29 7.92 -1.16
N GLU A 172 -6.96 7.41 -2.19
CA GLU A 172 -8.16 7.92 -2.86
C GLU A 172 -9.47 7.65 -2.10
N ASN A 173 -9.45 6.97 -0.93
CA ASN A 173 -10.70 6.59 -0.25
C ASN A 173 -11.59 7.78 0.13
N ALA A 174 -12.85 7.74 -0.34
CA ALA A 174 -13.89 8.73 -0.08
C ALA A 174 -14.36 8.84 1.39
N GLY A 175 -13.91 7.94 2.27
CA GLY A 175 -14.25 7.95 3.70
C GLY A 175 -13.22 8.70 4.56
N PHE A 176 -13.68 9.31 5.66
CA PHE A 176 -12.84 9.87 6.72
C PHE A 176 -12.15 8.80 7.61
N SER A 177 -12.24 7.51 7.24
CA SER A 177 -11.62 6.41 7.98
C SER A 177 -10.10 6.38 7.77
N ASP A 178 -9.44 7.17 8.61
CA ASP A 178 -8.15 7.00 9.26
C ASP A 178 -7.24 5.87 8.76
N THR A 179 -6.30 6.23 7.88
CA THR A 179 -5.12 5.42 7.57
C THR A 179 -3.87 5.93 8.31
N GLY A 180 -3.99 7.02 9.10
CA GLY A 180 -2.84 7.78 9.56
C GLY A 180 -1.96 8.31 8.42
N ARG A 181 -2.48 8.43 7.19
CA ARG A 181 -1.70 8.87 6.02
C ARG A 181 -2.14 10.24 5.54
N LEU A 182 -1.18 11.08 5.23
CA LEU A 182 -1.39 12.37 4.59
C LEU A 182 -2.03 12.17 3.21
N ARG A 183 -3.07 12.92 2.87
CA ARG A 183 -3.72 12.87 1.56
C ARG A 183 -3.25 14.01 0.66
N ASP A 184 -3.51 13.87 -0.63
CA ASP A 184 -3.27 14.92 -1.63
C ASP A 184 -4.02 16.22 -1.28
N ARG A 185 -5.27 16.11 -0.81
CA ARG A 185 -6.08 17.26 -0.38
C ARG A 185 -5.52 17.96 0.86
N ASP A 186 -4.87 17.22 1.75
CA ASP A 186 -4.19 17.79 2.93
C ASP A 186 -2.95 18.57 2.48
N MET A 187 -2.18 17.98 1.56
CA MET A 187 -1.03 18.66 0.96
C MET A 187 -1.44 19.93 0.19
N GLN A 188 -2.55 19.91 -0.54
CA GLN A 188 -3.10 21.11 -1.19
C GLN A 188 -3.40 22.22 -0.17
N LYS A 189 -3.99 21.88 0.98
CA LYS A 189 -4.26 22.83 2.07
C LYS A 189 -2.97 23.43 2.64
N ILE A 190 -1.99 22.58 2.95
CA ILE A 190 -0.68 23.02 3.45
C ILE A 190 -0.03 24.02 2.50
N VAL A 191 0.02 23.70 1.21
CA VAL A 191 0.60 24.56 0.17
C VAL A 191 -0.17 25.88 0.06
N ASN A 192 -1.50 25.85 0.01
CA ASN A 192 -2.32 27.06 -0.07
C ASN A 192 -2.15 27.95 1.16
N GLY A 193 -2.07 27.36 2.36
CA GLY A 193 -1.78 28.08 3.59
C GLY A 193 -0.42 28.78 3.56
N LEU A 194 0.61 28.10 3.05
CA LEU A 194 1.95 28.69 2.88
C LEU A 194 1.93 29.86 1.90
N TRP A 195 1.23 29.74 0.75
CA TRP A 195 1.04 30.84 -0.19
C TRP A 195 0.31 32.03 0.47
N GLN A 196 -0.79 31.75 1.17
CA GLN A 196 -1.54 32.78 1.90
C GLN A 196 -0.71 33.48 2.98
N SER A 197 0.26 32.76 3.56
CA SER A 197 1.17 33.25 4.60
C SER A 197 2.35 34.06 4.06
N GLY A 198 2.44 34.24 2.74
CA GLY A 198 3.47 35.05 2.09
C GLY A 198 4.68 34.27 1.60
N ALA A 199 4.53 32.97 1.32
CA ALA A 199 5.53 32.26 0.52
C ALA A 199 5.59 32.84 -0.90
N GLU A 200 6.79 32.98 -1.44
CA GLU A 200 7.07 33.49 -2.79
C GLU A 200 7.42 32.36 -3.78
N ALA A 201 7.93 31.24 -3.26
CA ALA A 201 8.18 30.03 -4.01
C ALA A 201 8.02 28.80 -3.11
N ILE A 202 7.38 27.74 -3.62
CA ILE A 202 7.19 26.48 -2.88
C ILE A 202 7.67 25.29 -3.71
N SER A 203 8.31 24.30 -3.08
CA SER A 203 8.55 22.99 -3.67
C SER A 203 8.16 21.86 -2.73
N ILE A 204 7.81 20.69 -3.29
CA ILE A 204 7.56 19.44 -2.56
C ILE A 204 8.51 18.38 -3.08
N ASN A 205 9.39 17.83 -2.23
CA ASN A 205 10.45 16.88 -2.59
C ASN A 205 11.24 17.32 -3.84
N GLY A 206 11.56 18.61 -3.91
CA GLY A 206 12.27 19.20 -5.06
C GLY A 206 11.42 19.41 -6.32
N GLN A 207 10.09 19.22 -6.28
CA GLN A 207 9.20 19.64 -7.37
C GLN A 207 8.71 21.06 -7.12
N ARG A 208 9.15 22.01 -7.95
CA ARG A 208 8.77 23.42 -7.84
C ARG A 208 7.32 23.61 -8.28
N LEU A 209 6.51 24.16 -7.39
CA LEU A 209 5.11 24.45 -7.65
C LEU A 209 4.94 25.78 -8.38
N THR A 210 3.97 25.81 -9.28
CA THR A 210 3.49 26.99 -10.01
C THR A 210 1.98 27.12 -9.85
N ALA A 211 1.38 28.18 -10.38
CA ALA A 211 -0.07 28.36 -10.40
C ALA A 211 -0.83 27.24 -11.14
N LEU A 212 -0.15 26.45 -11.98
CA LEU A 212 -0.74 25.34 -12.75
C LEU A 212 -0.38 23.96 -12.18
N SER A 213 0.41 23.89 -11.11
CA SER A 213 0.87 22.62 -10.57
C SER A 213 -0.29 21.83 -9.98
N ALA A 214 -0.34 20.54 -10.31
CA ALA A 214 -1.38 19.63 -9.85
C ALA A 214 -0.85 18.72 -8.74
N ILE A 215 -1.60 18.64 -7.63
CA ILE A 215 -1.35 17.72 -6.52
C ILE A 215 -2.52 16.74 -6.45
N ARG A 216 -2.28 15.44 -6.66
CA ARG A 216 -3.34 14.42 -6.79
C ARG A 216 -2.91 13.09 -6.16
N ALA A 217 -3.84 12.28 -5.69
CA ALA A 217 -3.52 10.91 -5.28
C ALA A 217 -3.43 9.96 -6.49
N ALA A 218 -2.55 8.96 -6.42
CA ALA A 218 -2.54 7.81 -7.31
C ALA A 218 -2.07 6.57 -6.54
N GLY A 219 -2.98 5.63 -6.26
CA GLY A 219 -2.68 4.46 -5.45
C GLY A 219 -2.17 4.88 -4.07
N ASP A 220 -0.90 4.57 -3.77
CA ASP A 220 -0.26 4.93 -2.50
C ASP A 220 0.55 6.24 -2.52
N ALA A 221 0.77 6.84 -3.69
CA ALA A 221 1.57 8.05 -3.84
C ALA A 221 0.70 9.31 -3.89
N ILE A 222 1.32 10.45 -3.54
CA ILE A 222 0.81 11.77 -3.91
C ILE A 222 1.61 12.21 -5.14
N LEU A 223 0.94 12.42 -6.26
CA LEU A 223 1.53 12.97 -7.47
C LEU A 223 1.63 14.49 -7.38
N VAL A 224 2.79 15.03 -7.75
CA VAL A 224 2.98 16.46 -8.04
C VAL A 224 3.45 16.58 -9.48
N ASP A 225 2.63 17.20 -10.35
CA ASP A 225 2.90 17.33 -11.79
C ASP A 225 3.27 15.99 -12.48
N ASN A 226 2.50 14.96 -12.12
CA ASN A 226 2.63 13.55 -12.50
C ASN A 226 3.85 12.82 -11.93
N ARG A 227 4.61 13.44 -11.02
CA ARG A 227 5.72 12.77 -10.33
C ARG A 227 5.24 12.18 -9.01
N PRO A 228 5.31 10.86 -8.80
CA PRO A 228 4.89 10.23 -7.55
C PRO A 228 5.85 10.58 -6.41
N LEU A 229 5.29 11.09 -5.31
CA LEU A 229 6.00 11.42 -4.09
C LEU A 229 5.50 10.54 -2.93
N VAL A 230 6.46 10.04 -2.16
CA VAL A 230 6.25 9.24 -0.95
C VAL A 230 6.71 10.01 0.28
N PRO A 231 6.10 9.76 1.46
CA PRO A 231 6.55 10.37 2.70
C PRO A 231 7.97 9.89 3.08
N PRO A 232 8.75 10.68 3.84
CA PRO A 232 8.40 12.02 4.34
C PRO A 232 8.39 13.07 3.21
N TYR A 233 7.41 13.97 3.27
CA TYR A 233 7.25 15.08 2.34
C TYR A 233 8.02 16.30 2.85
N GLU A 234 9.05 16.69 2.11
CA GLU A 234 9.77 17.93 2.33
C GLU A 234 9.14 19.06 1.52
N VAL A 235 8.45 19.96 2.21
CA VAL A 235 7.88 21.19 1.66
C VAL A 235 8.82 22.34 1.97
N LEU A 236 9.44 22.93 0.95
CA LEU A 236 10.30 24.10 1.08
C LEU A 236 9.53 25.33 0.60
N ALA A 237 9.44 26.35 1.44
CA ALA A 237 8.77 27.61 1.10
C ALA A 237 9.74 28.79 1.30
N VAL A 238 10.11 29.46 0.21
CA VAL A 238 10.90 30.70 0.25
C VAL A 238 9.97 31.85 0.61
N GLY A 239 10.42 32.73 1.51
CA GLY A 239 9.69 33.92 1.93
C GLY A 239 10.33 34.54 3.17
N ASP A 240 9.65 35.49 3.81
CA ASP A 240 10.15 36.13 5.02
C ASP A 240 10.23 35.14 6.20
N LYS A 241 11.41 34.57 6.45
CA LYS A 241 11.63 33.56 7.51
C LYS A 241 11.16 33.98 8.90
N LYS A 242 11.10 35.29 9.20
CA LYS A 242 10.68 35.78 10.53
C LYS A 242 9.18 35.75 10.71
N ARG A 243 8.41 35.88 9.62
CA ARG A 243 6.94 35.96 9.65
C ARG A 243 6.27 34.69 9.11
N LEU A 244 6.87 34.05 8.10
CA LEU A 244 6.25 32.96 7.35
C LEU A 244 5.84 31.79 8.24
N GLY A 245 6.70 31.37 9.17
CA GLY A 245 6.40 30.27 10.10
C GLY A 245 5.18 30.57 10.98
N THR A 246 5.19 31.71 11.66
CA THR A 246 4.07 32.13 12.54
C THR A 246 2.80 32.37 11.75
N ALA A 247 2.88 33.09 10.62
CA ALA A 247 1.72 33.37 9.77
C ALA A 247 1.06 32.07 9.26
N PHE A 248 1.87 31.07 8.90
CA PHE A 248 1.35 29.75 8.52
C PHE A 248 0.70 29.04 9.69
N GLN A 249 1.37 28.97 10.85
CA GLN A 249 0.83 28.31 12.05
C GLN A 249 -0.50 28.92 12.51
N ASP A 250 -0.64 30.24 12.41
CA ASP A 250 -1.87 30.96 12.79
C ASP A 250 -2.97 30.91 11.71
N SER A 251 -2.63 30.49 10.49
CA SER A 251 -3.59 30.35 9.38
C SER A 251 -4.54 29.17 9.58
N ALA A 252 -5.70 29.21 8.93
CA ALA A 252 -6.67 28.12 8.96
C ALA A 252 -6.08 26.77 8.48
N ASP A 253 -5.18 26.79 7.49
CA ASP A 253 -4.54 25.58 6.98
C ASP A 253 -3.37 25.11 7.87
N GLY A 254 -2.71 26.00 8.62
CA GLY A 254 -1.76 25.60 9.67
C GLY A 254 -2.46 24.97 10.87
N GLN A 255 -3.59 25.53 11.29
CA GLN A 255 -4.45 24.94 12.33
C GLN A 255 -5.04 23.60 11.87
N TYR A 256 -5.38 23.47 10.59
CA TYR A 256 -5.75 22.20 10.00
C TYR A 256 -4.63 21.15 10.10
N LEU A 257 -3.39 21.52 9.75
CA LEU A 257 -2.24 20.63 9.91
C LEU A 257 -2.04 20.24 11.38
N HIS A 258 -2.17 21.18 12.32
CA HIS A 258 -2.09 20.88 13.75
C HIS A 258 -3.18 19.87 14.19
N ALA A 259 -4.41 20.04 13.72
CA ALA A 259 -5.49 19.08 13.96
C ALA A 259 -5.21 17.70 13.35
N LEU A 260 -4.47 17.62 12.23
CA LEU A 260 -4.02 16.35 11.67
C LEU A 260 -2.97 15.67 12.57
N GLN A 261 -2.09 16.44 13.19
CA GLN A 261 -1.11 15.90 14.13
C GLN A 261 -1.78 15.33 15.38
N GLU A 262 -2.69 16.09 15.98
CA GLU A 262 -3.36 15.72 17.23
C GLU A 262 -4.35 14.55 17.06
N ASN A 263 -5.17 14.58 16.01
CA ASN A 263 -6.26 13.62 15.86
C ASN A 263 -5.89 12.36 15.09
N TYR A 264 -4.86 12.42 14.23
CA TYR A 264 -4.50 11.33 13.32
C TYR A 264 -3.01 10.93 13.41
N GLY A 265 -2.25 11.54 14.31
CA GLY A 265 -0.84 11.19 14.54
C GLY A 265 0.10 11.55 13.39
N ILE A 266 -0.33 12.41 12.45
CA ILE A 266 0.54 12.94 11.39
C ILE A 266 1.75 13.64 12.04
N ARG A 267 2.93 13.40 11.49
CA ARG A 267 4.18 13.94 12.04
C ARG A 267 4.63 15.11 11.19
N ALA A 268 4.45 16.33 11.67
CA ALA A 268 4.94 17.53 10.99
C ALA A 268 5.99 18.24 11.84
N THR A 269 7.10 18.64 11.22
CA THR A 269 8.14 19.46 11.84
C THR A 269 8.42 20.66 10.94
N SER A 270 8.36 21.86 11.50
CA SER A 270 8.71 23.09 10.79
C SER A 270 10.00 23.68 11.36
N SER A 271 10.88 24.15 10.48
CA SER A 271 12.13 24.81 10.87
C SER A 271 12.40 25.98 9.93
N PRO A 272 12.73 27.18 10.45
CA PRO A 272 13.19 28.29 9.62
C PRO A 272 14.53 27.92 8.97
N ALA A 273 14.75 28.41 7.75
CA ALA A 273 15.98 28.21 6.99
C ALA A 273 16.48 29.54 6.43
N ASP A 274 17.80 29.76 6.53
CA ASP A 274 18.43 31.00 6.06
C ASP A 274 18.59 31.05 4.54
N ALA A 275 18.79 29.89 3.93
CA ALA A 275 18.91 29.73 2.49
C ALA A 275 18.30 28.40 2.06
N LEU A 276 17.19 28.50 1.33
CA LEU A 276 16.56 27.42 0.60
C LEU A 276 16.86 27.61 -0.88
N ARG A 277 17.11 26.52 -1.61
CA ARG A 277 17.24 26.52 -3.06
C ARG A 277 16.14 25.65 -3.65
N LEU A 278 15.27 26.27 -4.43
CA LEU A 278 14.19 25.61 -5.12
C LEU A 278 14.56 25.53 -6.60
N PRO A 279 14.41 24.36 -7.25
CA PRO A 279 14.69 24.23 -8.66
C PRO A 279 13.69 25.05 -9.51
N ALA A 280 13.97 25.14 -10.80
CA ALA A 280 12.97 25.58 -11.78
C ALA A 280 11.83 24.57 -11.87
N ALA A 281 10.63 25.04 -12.19
CA ALA A 281 9.47 24.22 -12.46
C ALA A 281 9.71 23.33 -13.68
N SER A 282 9.40 22.05 -13.51
CA SER A 282 9.54 21.02 -14.54
C SER A 282 8.47 21.09 -15.63
N SER A 283 7.37 21.82 -15.40
CA SER A 283 6.23 21.91 -16.32
C SER A 283 5.84 23.35 -16.63
N LEU A 284 6.60 23.99 -17.51
CA LEU A 284 6.14 25.16 -18.25
C LEU A 284 5.51 24.70 -19.56
N THR A 285 4.31 24.13 -19.47
CA THR A 285 3.57 23.73 -20.67
C THR A 285 3.04 24.97 -21.38
N VAL A 286 3.73 25.39 -22.44
CA VAL A 286 3.22 26.39 -23.38
C VAL A 286 2.09 25.75 -24.18
N ARG A 287 0.84 26.11 -23.87
CA ARG A 287 -0.33 25.65 -24.62
C ARG A 287 -0.48 26.36 -25.96
N THR A 288 -0.19 27.65 -25.96
CA THR A 288 -0.20 28.51 -27.14
C THR A 288 0.88 29.57 -26.95
N ALA A 289 1.59 29.90 -28.03
CA ALA A 289 2.45 31.06 -28.09
C ALA A 289 2.25 31.70 -29.47
N THR A 290 1.96 32.99 -29.49
CA THR A 290 1.91 33.80 -30.70
C THR A 290 2.90 34.92 -30.51
N ALA A 291 3.84 35.07 -31.46
CA ALA A 291 4.75 36.21 -31.46
C ALA A 291 3.90 37.49 -31.56
N GLU A 292 4.18 38.48 -30.72
CA GLU A 292 3.57 39.78 -30.86
C GLU A 292 4.11 40.40 -32.16
N GLU A 293 3.24 40.67 -33.14
CA GLU A 293 3.67 41.34 -34.36
C GLU A 293 4.21 42.74 -33.98
N PRO A 294 5.42 43.11 -34.43
CA PRO A 294 5.97 44.41 -34.12
C PRO A 294 5.02 45.48 -34.66
N LYS A 295 4.50 46.35 -33.78
CA LYS A 295 3.64 47.47 -34.17
C LYS A 295 4.39 48.33 -35.19
N LYS A 296 3.96 48.23 -36.45
CA LYS A 296 4.46 49.05 -37.55
C LYS A 296 3.88 50.46 -37.38
N GLY A 297 4.59 51.35 -36.65
CA GLY A 297 4.21 52.77 -36.61
C GLY A 297 4.54 53.57 -35.34
N ALA A 298 5.66 53.33 -34.66
CA ALA A 298 6.22 54.33 -33.75
C ALA A 298 7.58 54.79 -34.29
N SER A 299 7.53 55.79 -35.18
CA SER A 299 8.64 56.70 -35.50
C SER A 299 8.26 58.08 -35.03
#